data_AF-A0A151HY06-F1
#
_entry.id   AF-A0A151HY06-F1
#
_cell.length_a   1.000
_cell.length_b   1.000
_cell.length_c   1.000
_cell.angle_alpha   90.00
_cell.angle_beta   90.00
_cell.angle_gamma   90.00
#
_symmetry.space_group_name_H-M   'P 1'
#
loop_
_entity.id
_entity.type
_entity.pdbx_description
1 polymer ?
#
loop_
_entity_poly.entity_id
_entity_poly.type
_entity_poly.pdbx_seq_one_letter_code
_entity_poly.pdbx_strand_id
1 'polypeptide(L)'
;MMAQMIRNQKTQLGYWKRSKLWIMLSCLMKAITNNNRKNEEMRPVQVCWCPGLPKHRLNPASRIVILQHPAEAKRCLRTVPMLTLALESGKCLIFRGKKFPLPKHEGLAEILNDENTILLYPSPDAVALDTLDPVGINKQKAYNLVLLDGTWPQAKAIYHSSPALYFLRACKLIGVPTSEYVIRTQPTEGCLSTLETGASALSILEGDPELRKKMLGPLHYLCRQVYKFQLENGAVTHQSKEFLIKQKTYPKLIGKRLAKQLRILPDSTA
;
A
#
# COMPACT_ATOMS: atom_id res chain seq x y z
N MET A 1 20.38 -2.32 7.11
CA MET A 1 19.36 -2.21 6.03
C MET A 1 19.04 -0.75 5.60
N MET A 2 19.81 0.24 6.07
CA MET A 2 19.67 1.67 5.74
C MET A 2 20.55 2.15 4.55
N ALA A 3 21.30 1.27 3.87
CA ALA A 3 22.35 1.69 2.90
C ALA A 3 22.11 1.29 1.43
N GLN A 4 20.98 0.67 1.06
CA GLN A 4 20.73 0.27 -0.35
C GLN A 4 19.54 0.97 -1.02
N MET A 5 18.77 1.79 -0.30
CA MET A 5 17.57 2.42 -0.87
C MET A 5 17.82 3.79 -1.57
N ILE A 6 19.07 4.29 -1.61
CA ILE A 6 19.38 5.63 -2.15
C ILE A 6 20.14 5.62 -3.50
N ARG A 7 20.52 4.47 -4.08
CA ARG A 7 21.17 4.46 -5.40
C ARG A 7 20.51 3.53 -6.41
N ASN A 8 19.33 3.92 -6.91
CA ASN A 8 18.98 3.71 -8.32
C ASN A 8 17.70 4.47 -8.72
N GLN A 9 17.74 5.81 -8.61
CA GLN A 9 16.68 6.66 -9.17
C GLN A 9 16.64 6.72 -10.70
N LYS A 10 17.54 6.05 -11.42
CA LYS A 10 17.44 5.85 -12.86
C LYS A 10 18.08 4.54 -13.19
N THR A 11 17.41 3.42 -12.97
CA THR A 11 17.36 2.27 -13.88
C THR A 11 16.74 1.05 -13.19
N GLN A 12 15.55 0.68 -13.65
CA GLN A 12 15.06 -0.66 -13.96
C GLN A 12 13.62 -0.41 -14.48
N LEU A 13 13.55 0.40 -15.54
CA LEU A 13 12.30 0.68 -16.24
C LEU A 13 12.00 -0.54 -17.13
N GLY A 14 11.14 -1.39 -16.60
CA GLY A 14 10.68 -2.60 -17.26
C GLY A 14 9.21 -2.89 -17.11
N TYR A 15 8.36 -1.98 -16.62
CA TYR A 15 6.93 -2.26 -16.52
C TYR A 15 6.08 -1.05 -16.93
N TRP A 16 5.37 -1.23 -18.05
CA TRP A 16 4.37 -0.33 -18.64
C TRP A 16 4.86 1.06 -19.08
N LYS A 17 5.78 1.11 -20.07
CA LYS A 17 5.92 2.34 -20.89
C LYS A 17 4.75 2.41 -21.87
N ARG A 18 3.78 3.30 -21.58
CA ARG A 18 2.80 3.89 -22.51
C ARG A 18 2.16 2.91 -23.51
N SER A 19 1.47 1.88 -23.05
CA SER A 19 0.43 1.27 -23.89
C SER A 19 -0.80 2.20 -23.88
N LYS A 20 -1.49 2.35 -25.01
CA LYS A 20 -2.78 3.06 -25.14
C LYS A 20 -3.80 2.59 -24.08
N LEU A 21 -3.60 1.38 -23.56
CA LEU A 21 -4.36 0.77 -22.47
C LEU A 21 -4.25 1.50 -21.11
N TRP A 22 -3.11 2.12 -20.78
CA TRP A 22 -2.98 2.91 -19.53
C TRP A 22 -3.70 4.25 -19.63
N ILE A 23 -3.73 4.84 -20.83
CA ILE A 23 -4.55 6.01 -21.15
C ILE A 23 -6.02 5.62 -21.13
N MET A 24 -6.40 4.43 -21.63
CA MET A 24 -7.76 3.89 -21.52
C MET A 24 -8.17 3.58 -20.08
N LEU A 25 -7.32 2.98 -19.24
CA LEU A 25 -7.66 2.73 -17.82
C LEU A 25 -7.77 4.04 -17.04
N SER A 26 -6.89 5.01 -17.33
CA SER A 26 -6.98 6.39 -16.85
C SER A 26 -8.24 7.10 -17.38
N CYS A 27 -8.61 6.91 -18.64
CA CYS A 27 -9.81 7.50 -19.25
C CYS A 27 -11.09 6.83 -18.80
N LEU A 28 -11.09 5.52 -18.53
CA LEU A 28 -12.20 4.81 -17.90
C LEU A 28 -12.37 5.39 -16.48
N MET A 29 -11.29 5.45 -15.70
CA MET A 29 -11.25 6.06 -14.36
C MET A 29 -11.64 7.55 -14.35
N LYS A 30 -11.36 8.33 -15.41
CA LYS A 30 -11.73 9.75 -15.55
C LYS A 30 -13.14 9.98 -16.11
N ALA A 31 -13.61 9.14 -17.04
CA ALA A 31 -14.98 9.16 -17.55
C ALA A 31 -15.98 8.83 -16.43
N ILE A 32 -15.56 8.01 -15.46
CA ILE A 32 -16.31 7.69 -14.24
C ILE A 32 -16.53 8.90 -13.33
N THR A 33 -15.64 9.89 -13.35
CA THR A 33 -15.77 11.11 -12.51
C THR A 33 -16.58 12.24 -13.16
N ASN A 34 -16.89 12.16 -14.46
CA ASN A 34 -17.47 13.28 -15.21
C ASN A 34 -19.01 13.23 -15.36
N ASN A 35 -19.68 12.22 -14.81
CA ASN A 35 -21.15 12.17 -14.83
C ASN A 35 -21.71 12.77 -13.52
N ASN A 36 -21.92 14.07 -13.55
CA ASN A 36 -22.49 14.87 -12.47
C ASN A 36 -23.87 14.36 -12.02
N ARG A 37 -23.97 13.89 -10.76
CA ARG A 37 -24.96 14.35 -9.74
C ARG A 37 -24.71 13.62 -8.42
N LYS A 38 -24.83 14.39 -7.33
CA LYS A 38 -24.81 13.98 -5.91
C LYS A 38 -25.40 12.57 -5.70
N ASN A 39 -24.54 11.60 -5.40
CA ASN A 39 -24.78 10.44 -4.52
C ASN A 39 -23.49 9.60 -4.48
N GLU A 40 -23.26 8.92 -3.38
CA GLU A 40 -22.00 8.27 -3.00
C GLU A 40 -21.31 7.47 -4.12
N GLU A 41 -19.99 7.68 -4.22
CA GLU A 41 -18.93 6.91 -4.91
C GLU A 41 -19.31 5.58 -5.62
N MET A 42 -20.20 5.61 -6.62
CA MET A 42 -20.56 4.40 -7.35
C MET A 42 -19.49 4.08 -8.40
N ARG A 43 -18.64 3.08 -8.10
CA ARG A 43 -17.70 2.52 -9.08
C ARG A 43 -18.48 1.70 -10.13
N PRO A 44 -18.12 1.75 -11.42
CA PRO A 44 -18.76 0.89 -12.41
C PRO A 44 -18.62 -0.57 -12.05
N VAL A 45 -19.66 -1.34 -12.36
CA VAL A 45 -19.76 -2.77 -12.03
C VAL A 45 -18.51 -3.55 -12.48
N GLN A 46 -17.97 -3.23 -13.66
CA GLN A 46 -16.80 -3.90 -14.24
C GLN A 46 -15.50 -3.74 -13.43
N VAL A 47 -15.36 -2.67 -12.64
CA VAL A 47 -14.17 -2.39 -11.81
C VAL A 47 -14.52 -2.29 -10.33
N CYS A 48 -15.74 -2.70 -9.97
CA CYS A 48 -16.19 -2.78 -8.59
C CYS A 48 -15.48 -3.94 -7.89
N TRP A 49 -15.01 -3.71 -6.66
CA TRP A 49 -14.39 -4.74 -5.83
C TRP A 49 -15.21 -5.10 -4.59
N CYS A 50 -16.40 -4.50 -4.45
CA CYS A 50 -17.32 -4.84 -3.36
C CYS A 50 -17.63 -6.34 -3.28
N PRO A 51 -17.72 -7.13 -4.37
CA PRO A 51 -17.91 -8.58 -4.26
C PRO A 51 -16.74 -9.32 -3.60
N GLY A 52 -15.56 -8.70 -3.52
CA GLY A 52 -14.41 -9.24 -2.80
C GLY A 52 -14.39 -8.89 -1.30
N LEU A 53 -15.31 -8.06 -0.81
CA LEU A 53 -15.41 -7.75 0.61
C LEU A 53 -15.79 -9.00 1.43
N PRO A 54 -15.37 -9.09 2.70
CA PRO A 54 -15.82 -10.16 3.57
C PRO A 54 -17.34 -10.10 3.75
N LYS A 55 -17.99 -11.27 3.85
CA LYS A 55 -19.46 -11.37 3.98
C LYS A 55 -19.99 -10.60 5.21
N HIS A 56 -19.22 -10.63 6.29
CA HIS A 56 -19.43 -9.84 7.49
C HIS A 56 -18.21 -8.97 7.71
N ARG A 57 -18.43 -7.73 8.16
CA ARG A 57 -17.33 -6.83 8.50
C ARG A 57 -16.51 -7.42 9.63
N LEU A 58 -15.20 -7.24 9.56
CA LEU A 58 -14.26 -7.77 10.53
C LEU A 58 -14.23 -6.87 11.77
N ASN A 59 -14.22 -7.47 12.94
CA ASN A 59 -14.19 -6.77 14.24
C ASN A 59 -12.95 -7.15 15.06
N PRO A 60 -11.73 -6.81 14.60
CA PRO A 60 -10.53 -7.01 15.39
C PRO A 60 -10.58 -6.16 16.66
N ALA A 61 -9.88 -6.56 17.72
CA ALA A 61 -9.82 -5.78 18.95
C ALA A 61 -9.17 -4.41 18.72
N SER A 62 -8.03 -4.41 18.02
CA SER A 62 -7.26 -3.24 17.60
C SER A 62 -7.95 -2.46 16.48
N ARG A 63 -7.57 -1.19 16.32
CA ARG A 63 -8.07 -0.32 15.25
C ARG A 63 -6.93 0.30 14.46
N ILE A 64 -7.23 0.66 13.22
CA ILE A 64 -6.31 1.32 12.30
C ILE A 64 -6.67 2.81 12.23
N VAL A 65 -5.65 3.66 12.34
CA VAL A 65 -5.75 5.12 12.29
C VAL A 65 -4.92 5.61 11.11
N ILE A 66 -5.59 6.14 10.09
CA ILE A 66 -4.95 6.55 8.84
C ILE A 66 -4.80 8.07 8.83
N LEU A 67 -3.55 8.54 8.80
CA LEU A 67 -3.20 9.94 8.62
C LEU A 67 -2.96 10.19 7.12
N GLN A 68 -4.01 10.64 6.44
CA GLN A 68 -4.06 10.71 4.98
C GLN A 68 -3.70 12.09 4.43
N HIS A 69 -2.73 12.11 3.51
CA HIS A 69 -2.39 13.31 2.75
C HIS A 69 -3.56 13.72 1.81
N PRO A 70 -3.95 15.01 1.74
CA PRO A 70 -5.09 15.45 0.93
C PRO A 70 -4.99 15.13 -0.56
N ALA A 71 -3.77 15.02 -1.10
CA ALA A 71 -3.57 14.64 -2.50
C ALA A 71 -3.88 13.16 -2.77
N GLU A 72 -3.65 12.26 -1.80
CA GLU A 72 -3.94 10.83 -1.97
C GLU A 72 -5.45 10.58 -1.90
N ALA A 73 -6.17 11.34 -1.05
CA ALA A 73 -7.63 11.32 -0.96
C ALA A 73 -8.31 11.64 -2.32
N LYS A 74 -7.66 12.40 -3.20
CA LYS A 74 -8.18 12.79 -4.53
C LYS A 74 -7.88 11.77 -5.64
N ARG A 75 -7.17 10.68 -5.35
CA ARG A 75 -6.80 9.70 -6.38
C ARG A 75 -7.95 8.73 -6.66
N CYS A 76 -8.03 8.25 -7.90
CA CYS A 76 -9.10 7.35 -8.32
C CYS A 76 -8.89 5.91 -7.80
N LEU A 77 -7.62 5.47 -7.73
CA LEU A 77 -7.23 4.13 -7.31
C LEU A 77 -6.68 4.15 -5.88
N ARG A 78 -7.62 4.29 -4.92
CA ARG A 78 -7.36 4.27 -3.48
C ARG A 78 -7.66 2.90 -2.90
N THR A 79 -6.77 2.42 -2.03
CA THR A 79 -6.92 1.16 -1.29
C THR A 79 -7.48 1.37 0.12
N VAL A 80 -7.39 2.59 0.66
CA VAL A 80 -7.99 2.94 1.97
C VAL A 80 -9.50 2.63 2.05
N PRO A 81 -10.35 2.93 1.04
CA PRO A 81 -11.76 2.55 1.11
C PRO A 81 -12.01 1.04 1.23
N MET A 82 -11.13 0.20 0.67
CA MET A 82 -11.24 -1.25 0.82
C MET A 82 -11.05 -1.65 2.29
N LEU A 83 -10.08 -1.04 2.97
CA LEU A 83 -9.80 -1.29 4.37
C LEU A 83 -10.96 -0.80 5.27
N THR A 84 -11.50 0.38 4.99
CA THR A 84 -12.64 0.93 5.73
C THR A 84 -13.91 0.11 5.58
N LEU A 85 -14.19 -0.43 4.40
CA LEU A 85 -15.39 -1.26 4.17
C LEU A 85 -15.23 -2.71 4.67
N ALA A 86 -14.00 -3.21 4.79
CA ALA A 86 -13.72 -4.54 5.32
C ALA A 86 -13.87 -4.63 6.85
N LEU A 87 -13.72 -3.51 7.55
CA LEU A 87 -13.73 -3.42 9.02
C LEU A 87 -15.05 -2.84 9.56
N GLU A 88 -15.40 -3.20 10.79
CA GLU A 88 -16.53 -2.59 11.50
C GLU A 88 -16.35 -1.08 11.75
N SER A 89 -17.47 -0.40 12.03
CA SER A 89 -17.47 1.03 12.33
C SER A 89 -16.55 1.32 13.53
N GLY A 90 -15.72 2.35 13.43
CA GLY A 90 -14.76 2.73 14.48
C GLY A 90 -13.43 1.95 14.47
N LYS A 91 -13.31 0.87 13.68
CA LYS A 91 -12.06 0.10 13.56
C LYS A 91 -11.09 0.64 12.51
N CYS A 92 -11.56 1.53 11.63
CA CYS A 92 -10.74 2.24 10.66
C CYS A 92 -11.09 3.72 10.69
N LEU A 93 -10.23 4.54 11.31
CA LEU A 93 -10.40 5.99 11.43
C LEU A 93 -9.51 6.69 10.43
N ILE A 94 -10.03 7.71 9.72
CA ILE A 94 -9.28 8.44 8.70
C ILE A 94 -9.25 9.92 9.03
N PHE A 95 -8.06 10.46 9.24
CA PHE A 95 -7.83 11.88 9.44
C PHE A 95 -7.09 12.46 8.25
N ARG A 96 -7.60 13.54 7.66
CA ARG A 96 -7.02 14.18 6.47
C ARG A 96 -6.26 15.45 6.82
N GLY A 97 -5.02 15.57 6.35
CA GLY A 97 -4.15 16.70 6.69
C GLY A 97 -2.71 16.55 6.19
N LYS A 98 -1.95 17.64 6.26
CA LYS A 98 -0.48 17.64 6.03
C LYS A 98 0.32 17.66 7.34
N LYS A 99 -0.36 17.91 8.46
CA LYS A 99 0.14 18.01 9.83
C LYS A 99 -0.94 17.45 10.75
N PHE A 100 -0.53 16.78 11.83
CA PHE A 100 -1.42 16.15 12.79
C PHE A 100 -0.88 16.30 14.23
N PRO A 101 -1.78 16.33 15.23
CA PRO A 101 -3.22 16.58 15.09
C PRO A 101 -3.52 18.04 14.66
N LEU A 102 -4.72 18.29 14.13
CA LEU A 102 -5.29 19.63 13.91
C LEU A 102 -6.55 19.79 14.77
N PRO A 103 -7.00 21.03 15.10
CA PRO A 103 -8.18 21.25 15.95
C PRO A 103 -9.46 20.57 15.44
N LYS A 104 -9.60 20.40 14.12
CA LYS A 104 -10.73 19.69 13.49
C LYS A 104 -10.68 18.16 13.59
N HIS A 105 -9.60 17.60 14.12
CA HIS A 105 -9.41 16.15 14.23
C HIS A 105 -9.89 15.68 15.61
N GLU A 106 -11.20 15.59 15.78
CA GLU A 106 -11.84 15.15 17.01
C GLU A 106 -11.32 13.75 17.43
N GLY A 107 -10.97 13.59 18.71
CA GLY A 107 -10.45 12.35 19.29
C GLY A 107 -9.03 11.94 18.86
N LEU A 108 -8.43 12.55 17.83
CA LEU A 108 -7.10 12.14 17.36
C LEU A 108 -6.01 12.38 18.41
N ALA A 109 -6.07 13.50 19.13
CA ALA A 109 -5.08 13.79 20.16
C ALA A 109 -5.09 12.75 21.29
N GLU A 110 -6.27 12.32 21.74
CA GLU A 110 -6.43 11.27 22.74
C GLU A 110 -5.87 9.94 22.25
N ILE A 111 -6.18 9.57 21.01
CA ILE A 111 -5.63 8.36 20.39
C ILE A 111 -4.10 8.44 20.34
N LEU A 112 -3.51 9.55 19.91
CA LEU A 112 -2.05 9.68 19.82
C LEU A 112 -1.35 9.67 21.19
N ASN A 113 -2.06 9.98 22.28
CA ASN A 113 -1.51 9.95 23.63
C ASN A 113 -1.72 8.61 24.36
N ASP A 114 -2.45 7.66 23.76
CA ASP A 114 -2.67 6.33 24.33
C ASP A 114 -1.38 5.49 24.28
N GLU A 115 -1.09 4.78 25.38
CA GLU A 115 0.09 3.94 25.56
C GLU A 115 0.21 2.82 24.53
N ASN A 116 -0.92 2.31 24.02
CA ASN A 116 -0.99 1.25 23.02
C ASN A 116 -1.06 1.81 21.58
N THR A 117 -0.77 3.09 21.40
CA THR A 117 -0.67 3.69 20.07
C THR A 117 0.72 3.51 19.50
N ILE A 118 0.77 2.84 18.36
CA ILE A 118 2.00 2.52 17.66
C ILE A 118 1.97 3.12 16.25
N LEU A 119 3.13 3.55 15.77
CA LEU A 119 3.28 4.11 14.44
C LEU A 119 3.96 3.10 13.52
N LEU A 120 3.33 2.72 12.42
CA LEU A 120 3.99 1.92 11.40
C LEU A 120 4.76 2.83 10.44
N TYR A 121 6.02 3.06 10.75
CA TYR A 121 6.92 3.93 10.00
C TYR A 121 8.37 3.47 10.17
N PRO A 122 9.16 3.33 9.09
CA PRO A 122 10.53 2.85 9.17
C PRO A 122 11.48 3.96 9.66
N SER A 123 11.42 4.31 10.94
CA SER A 123 12.42 5.14 11.61
C SER A 123 13.67 4.31 11.99
N PRO A 124 14.82 4.96 12.29
CA PRO A 124 16.02 4.26 12.75
C PRO A 124 15.78 3.37 13.97
N ASP A 125 14.98 3.86 14.92
CA ASP A 125 14.66 3.18 16.18
C ASP A 125 13.41 2.29 16.07
N ALA A 126 12.88 2.08 14.86
CA ALA A 126 11.67 1.28 14.66
C ALA A 126 11.92 -0.19 15.00
N VAL A 127 11.10 -0.72 15.90
CA VAL A 127 11.11 -2.14 16.29
C VAL A 127 10.35 -3.00 15.29
N ALA A 128 10.66 -4.28 15.24
CA ALA A 128 9.93 -5.22 14.40
C ALA A 128 8.54 -5.47 14.98
N LEU A 129 7.49 -5.42 14.15
CA LEU A 129 6.11 -5.53 14.64
C LEU A 129 5.81 -6.90 15.26
N ASP A 130 6.46 -7.96 14.75
CA ASP A 130 6.37 -9.33 15.24
C ASP A 130 7.06 -9.56 16.60
N THR A 131 7.77 -8.55 17.14
CA THR A 131 8.31 -8.57 18.50
C THR A 131 7.33 -8.01 19.54
N LEU A 132 6.18 -7.48 19.11
CA LEU A 132 5.12 -7.07 20.00
C LEU A 132 4.27 -8.28 20.41
N ASP A 133 3.76 -8.25 21.64
CA ASP A 133 2.80 -9.26 22.08
C ASP A 133 1.48 -9.10 21.31
N PRO A 134 0.89 -10.17 20.77
CA PRO A 134 -0.45 -10.10 20.21
C PRO A 134 -1.49 -9.74 21.29
N VAL A 135 -2.62 -9.16 20.87
CA VAL A 135 -3.72 -8.81 21.77
C VAL A 135 -4.19 -10.04 22.55
N GLY A 136 -4.35 -9.88 23.87
CA GLY A 136 -4.76 -10.96 24.77
C GLY A 136 -3.60 -11.83 25.29
N ILE A 137 -2.43 -11.79 24.64
CA ILE A 137 -1.21 -12.43 25.14
C ILE A 137 -0.55 -11.51 26.18
N ASN A 138 -0.07 -12.05 27.30
CA ASN A 138 0.59 -11.28 28.37
C ASN A 138 -0.20 -10.06 28.88
N LYS A 139 -1.55 -10.12 28.85
CA LYS A 139 -2.46 -9.01 29.19
C LYS A 139 -2.33 -7.79 28.27
N GLN A 140 -1.75 -7.96 27.08
CA GLN A 140 -1.64 -6.91 26.08
C GLN A 140 -3.04 -6.46 25.62
N LYS A 141 -3.27 -5.15 25.75
CA LYS A 141 -4.52 -4.49 25.30
C LYS A 141 -4.51 -4.29 23.78
N ALA A 142 -5.67 -3.97 23.24
CA ALA A 142 -5.84 -3.60 21.84
C ALA A 142 -4.95 -2.41 21.44
N TYR A 143 -4.45 -2.42 20.21
CA TYR A 143 -3.58 -1.39 19.68
C TYR A 143 -4.34 -0.32 18.89
N ASN A 144 -3.80 0.91 18.89
CA ASN A 144 -4.12 1.92 17.90
C ASN A 144 -2.98 1.97 16.86
N LEU A 145 -3.19 1.33 15.71
CA LEU A 145 -2.18 1.25 14.65
C LEU A 145 -2.25 2.48 13.75
N VAL A 146 -1.29 3.39 13.88
CA VAL A 146 -1.18 4.60 13.05
C VAL A 146 -0.43 4.30 11.75
N LEU A 147 -1.08 4.61 10.62
CA LEU A 147 -0.52 4.51 9.26
C LEU A 147 -0.47 5.88 8.59
N LEU A 148 0.62 6.18 7.89
CA LEU A 148 0.75 7.40 7.07
C LEU A 148 0.38 7.09 5.62
N ASP A 149 -0.70 7.69 5.12
CA ASP A 149 -1.19 7.44 3.76
C ASP A 149 -0.82 8.58 2.81
N GLY A 150 0.10 8.27 1.89
CA GLY A 150 0.60 9.19 0.88
C GLY A 150 1.80 8.58 0.14
N THR A 151 2.34 9.30 -0.84
CA THR A 151 3.64 8.92 -1.41
C THR A 151 4.75 9.02 -0.36
N TRP A 152 5.88 8.32 -0.54
CA TRP A 152 7.00 8.40 0.42
C TRP A 152 7.42 9.83 0.80
N PRO A 153 7.58 10.78 -0.14
CA PRO A 153 7.84 12.17 0.22
C PRO A 153 6.72 12.82 1.04
N GLN A 154 5.46 12.49 0.75
CA GLN A 154 4.30 13.01 1.50
C GLN A 154 4.22 12.42 2.91
N ALA A 155 4.39 11.12 3.06
CA ALA A 155 4.41 10.45 4.35
C ALA A 155 5.58 10.95 5.21
N LYS A 156 6.77 11.13 4.63
CA LYS A 156 7.92 11.74 5.29
C LYS A 156 7.65 13.18 5.71
N ALA A 157 7.00 13.97 4.85
CA ALA A 157 6.60 15.34 5.19
C ALA A 157 5.57 15.38 6.33
N ILE A 158 4.57 14.48 6.32
CA ILE A 158 3.59 14.33 7.41
C ILE A 158 4.29 13.97 8.72
N TYR A 159 5.19 12.99 8.70
CA TYR A 159 5.96 12.59 9.87
C TYR A 159 6.74 13.79 10.44
N HIS A 160 7.48 14.50 9.59
CA HIS A 160 8.31 15.63 10.05
C HIS A 160 7.53 16.87 10.49
N SER A 161 6.31 17.07 9.96
CA SER A 161 5.47 18.20 10.31
C SER A 161 4.62 17.98 11.57
N SER A 162 4.60 16.75 12.11
CA SER A 162 3.68 16.30 13.16
C SER A 162 4.45 15.82 14.39
N PRO A 163 4.89 16.72 15.29
CA PRO A 163 5.73 16.35 16.45
C PRO A 163 5.14 15.26 17.34
N ALA A 164 3.81 15.17 17.44
CA ALA A 164 3.14 14.12 18.22
C ALA A 164 3.53 12.69 17.78
N LEU A 165 3.88 12.49 16.50
CA LEU A 165 4.26 11.19 15.97
C LEU A 165 5.65 10.72 16.42
N TYR A 166 6.49 11.62 16.91
CA TYR A 166 7.84 11.28 17.38
C TYR A 166 7.83 10.57 18.73
N PHE A 167 6.78 10.76 19.52
CA PHE A 167 6.62 10.11 20.83
C PHE A 167 6.00 8.72 20.73
N LEU A 168 5.46 8.35 19.56
CA LEU A 168 4.90 7.04 19.34
C LEU A 168 5.99 5.99 19.19
N ARG A 169 5.73 4.79 19.69
CA ARG A 169 6.57 3.62 19.40
C ARG A 169 6.51 3.31 17.90
N ALA A 170 7.60 3.59 17.20
CA ALA A 170 7.72 3.29 15.79
C ALA A 170 7.95 1.78 15.58
N CYS A 171 7.22 1.21 14.65
CA CYS A 171 7.28 -0.20 14.28
C CYS A 171 7.50 -0.34 12.76
N LYS A 172 8.04 -1.48 12.34
CA LYS A 172 8.21 -1.86 10.94
C LYS A 172 7.80 -3.31 10.72
N LEU A 173 7.26 -3.59 9.53
CA LEU A 173 7.05 -4.97 9.08
C LEU A 173 8.38 -5.55 8.58
N ILE A 174 8.67 -6.79 8.96
CA ILE A 174 9.82 -7.55 8.49
C ILE A 174 9.34 -8.70 7.60
N GLY A 175 10.14 -9.06 6.59
CA GLY A 175 9.84 -10.23 5.75
C GLY A 175 8.55 -10.11 4.94
N VAL A 176 8.14 -8.88 4.59
CA VAL A 176 6.90 -8.68 3.83
C VAL A 176 6.96 -9.37 2.47
N PRO A 177 5.86 -10.03 2.03
CA PRO A 177 5.80 -10.59 0.70
C PRO A 177 5.80 -9.49 -0.36
N THR A 178 6.09 -9.86 -1.61
CA THR A 178 5.91 -8.96 -2.74
C THR A 178 4.45 -8.50 -2.81
N SER A 179 4.24 -7.20 -3.07
CA SER A 179 2.90 -6.63 -3.15
C SER A 179 2.06 -7.31 -4.24
N GLU A 180 0.84 -7.67 -3.87
CA GLU A 180 -0.20 -8.24 -4.72
C GLU A 180 -0.95 -7.14 -5.48
N TYR A 181 -0.70 -5.87 -5.15
CA TYR A 181 -1.32 -4.71 -5.80
C TYR A 181 -0.63 -4.36 -7.13
N VAL A 182 -0.93 -5.14 -8.17
CA VAL A 182 -0.31 -5.02 -9.50
C VAL A 182 -0.79 -3.83 -10.34
N ILE A 183 -1.82 -3.11 -9.90
CA ILE A 183 -2.45 -2.03 -10.68
C ILE A 183 -1.60 -0.75 -10.63
N ARG A 184 -0.88 -0.52 -9.53
CA ARG A 184 0.00 0.64 -9.36
C ARG A 184 1.42 0.15 -9.10
N THR A 185 2.37 0.72 -9.84
CA THR A 185 3.79 0.42 -9.66
C THR A 185 4.23 0.81 -8.25
N GLN A 186 4.80 -0.16 -7.54
CA GLN A 186 5.44 0.07 -6.25
C GLN A 186 6.87 0.58 -6.44
N PRO A 187 7.40 1.43 -5.55
CA PRO A 187 8.77 1.94 -5.65
C PRO A 187 9.84 0.84 -5.63
N THR A 188 9.61 -0.22 -4.86
CA THR A 188 10.48 -1.40 -4.72
C THR A 188 9.64 -2.64 -4.42
N GLU A 189 10.21 -3.85 -4.57
CA GLU A 189 9.51 -5.13 -4.32
C GLU A 189 9.06 -5.32 -2.86
N GLY A 190 9.68 -4.61 -1.91
CA GLY A 190 9.31 -4.63 -0.49
C GLY A 190 8.32 -3.53 -0.07
N CYS A 191 7.74 -2.77 -1.01
CA CYS A 191 6.73 -1.78 -0.71
C CYS A 191 5.32 -2.37 -0.87
N LEU A 192 4.50 -2.24 0.18
CA LEU A 192 3.11 -2.64 0.20
C LEU A 192 2.17 -1.44 0.01
N SER A 193 0.96 -1.68 -0.48
CA SER A 193 -0.11 -0.68 -0.43
C SER A 193 -0.60 -0.45 1.00
N THR A 194 -1.33 0.65 1.24
CA THR A 194 -1.91 0.97 2.56
C THR A 194 -2.81 -0.15 3.10
N LEU A 195 -3.60 -0.78 2.22
CA LEU A 195 -4.44 -1.92 2.57
C LEU A 195 -3.60 -3.13 3.00
N GLU A 196 -2.60 -3.52 2.20
CA GLU A 196 -1.73 -4.67 2.51
C GLU A 196 -0.92 -4.45 3.79
N THR A 197 -0.45 -3.22 3.98
CA THR A 197 0.27 -2.79 5.16
C THR A 197 -0.61 -2.91 6.40
N GLY A 198 -1.81 -2.32 6.37
CA GLY A 198 -2.77 -2.41 7.48
C GLY A 198 -3.23 -3.84 7.75
N ALA A 199 -3.51 -4.61 6.70
CA ALA A 199 -3.96 -6.00 6.81
C ALA A 199 -2.89 -6.91 7.43
N SER A 200 -1.64 -6.77 7.00
CA SER A 200 -0.52 -7.57 7.53
C SER A 200 -0.21 -7.18 8.97
N ALA A 201 -0.19 -5.89 9.27
CA ALA A 201 0.08 -5.42 10.63
C ALA A 201 -1.01 -5.88 11.61
N LEU A 202 -2.28 -5.73 11.24
CA LEU A 202 -3.39 -6.14 12.10
C LEU A 202 -3.42 -7.67 12.30
N SER A 203 -3.09 -8.47 11.28
CA SER A 203 -2.99 -9.93 11.45
C SER A 203 -1.90 -10.36 12.45
N ILE A 204 -0.80 -9.61 12.52
CA ILE A 204 0.28 -9.86 13.49
C ILE A 204 -0.19 -9.46 14.89
N LEU A 205 -0.73 -8.25 15.04
CA LEU A 205 -1.15 -7.71 16.33
C LEU A 205 -2.31 -8.48 16.95
N GLU A 206 -3.22 -9.03 16.16
CA GLU A 206 -4.34 -9.85 16.66
C GLU A 206 -3.96 -11.33 16.81
N GLY A 207 -2.80 -11.75 16.29
CA GLY A 207 -2.41 -13.17 16.25
C GLY A 207 -3.30 -14.03 15.33
N ASP A 208 -4.02 -13.42 14.38
CA ASP A 208 -4.91 -14.09 13.43
C ASP A 208 -4.46 -13.86 11.97
N PRO A 209 -3.77 -14.84 11.36
CA PRO A 209 -3.36 -14.77 9.96
C PRO A 209 -4.53 -14.66 8.96
N GLU A 210 -5.73 -15.13 9.30
CA GLU A 210 -6.89 -15.10 8.40
C GLU A 210 -7.42 -13.68 8.20
N LEU A 211 -7.17 -12.76 9.14
CA LEU A 211 -7.52 -11.35 9.00
C LEU A 211 -6.91 -10.74 7.75
N ARG A 212 -5.62 -11.02 7.48
CA ARG A 212 -4.92 -10.52 6.29
C ARG A 212 -5.63 -10.98 5.03
N LYS A 213 -5.90 -12.28 4.93
CA LYS A 213 -6.55 -12.89 3.75
C LYS A 213 -7.95 -12.30 3.51
N LYS A 214 -8.76 -12.16 4.57
CA LYS A 214 -10.12 -11.60 4.48
C LYS A 214 -10.10 -10.12 4.06
N MET A 215 -9.18 -9.32 4.60
CA MET A 215 -9.05 -7.90 4.23
C MET A 215 -8.53 -7.68 2.80
N LEU A 216 -7.74 -8.61 2.26
CA LEU A 216 -7.19 -8.51 0.90
C LEU A 216 -8.15 -8.97 -0.21
N GLY A 217 -9.27 -9.60 0.13
CA GLY A 217 -10.28 -10.05 -0.84
C GLY A 217 -10.70 -8.98 -1.88
N PRO A 218 -10.98 -7.72 -1.48
CA PRO A 218 -11.28 -6.64 -2.43
C PRO A 218 -10.14 -6.33 -3.41
N LEU A 219 -8.90 -6.37 -2.92
CA LEU A 219 -7.72 -6.11 -3.74
C LEU A 219 -7.55 -7.19 -4.80
N HIS A 220 -7.68 -8.46 -4.40
CA HIS A 220 -7.60 -9.61 -5.29
C HIS A 220 -8.71 -9.58 -6.33
N TYR A 221 -9.93 -9.25 -5.92
CA TYR A 221 -11.05 -9.10 -6.84
C TYR A 221 -10.77 -8.01 -7.86
N LEU A 222 -10.34 -6.81 -7.42
CA LEU A 222 -10.01 -5.72 -8.32
C LEU A 222 -8.92 -6.12 -9.32
N CYS A 223 -7.82 -6.72 -8.84
CA CYS A 223 -6.72 -7.12 -9.72
C CYS A 223 -7.17 -8.18 -10.73
N ARG A 224 -8.01 -9.15 -10.32
CA ARG A 224 -8.59 -10.15 -11.22
C ARG A 224 -9.46 -9.52 -12.30
N GLN A 225 -10.33 -8.57 -11.94
CA GLN A 225 -11.19 -7.88 -12.92
C GLN A 225 -10.38 -7.02 -13.87
N VAL A 226 -9.40 -6.26 -13.37
CA VAL A 226 -8.50 -5.47 -14.21
C VAL A 226 -7.71 -6.37 -15.14
N TYR A 227 -7.18 -7.50 -14.65
CA TYR A 227 -6.46 -8.46 -15.47
C TYR A 227 -7.33 -9.05 -16.58
N LYS A 228 -8.54 -9.50 -16.24
CA LYS A 228 -9.51 -10.03 -17.20
C LYS A 228 -9.85 -8.99 -18.28
N PHE A 229 -10.19 -7.77 -17.87
CA PHE A 229 -10.49 -6.67 -18.79
C PHE A 229 -9.31 -6.36 -19.71
N GLN A 230 -8.08 -6.36 -19.17
CA GLN A 230 -6.88 -6.13 -19.97
C GLN A 230 -6.71 -7.23 -21.03
N LEU A 231 -6.85 -8.50 -20.67
CA LEU A 231 -6.75 -9.61 -21.63
C LEU A 231 -7.82 -9.53 -22.73
N GLU A 232 -9.08 -9.26 -22.35
CA GLU A 232 -10.20 -9.11 -23.29
C GLU A 232 -9.99 -7.95 -24.28
N ASN A 233 -9.24 -6.93 -23.86
CA ASN A 233 -8.90 -5.77 -24.69
C ASN A 233 -7.48 -5.86 -25.31
N GLY A 234 -6.94 -7.06 -25.45
CA GLY A 234 -5.71 -7.33 -26.21
C GLY A 234 -4.42 -6.95 -25.49
N ALA A 235 -4.43 -6.80 -24.15
CA ALA A 235 -3.21 -6.65 -23.39
C ALA A 235 -2.44 -7.98 -23.36
N VAL A 236 -1.14 -7.92 -23.66
CA VAL A 236 -0.25 -9.07 -23.56
C VAL A 236 0.45 -9.03 -22.21
N THR A 237 0.50 -10.17 -21.52
CA THR A 237 1.29 -10.32 -20.29
C THR A 237 2.77 -10.21 -20.62
N HIS A 238 3.41 -9.12 -20.18
CA HIS A 238 4.85 -8.96 -20.32
C HIS A 238 5.58 -9.52 -19.10
N GLN A 239 6.40 -10.54 -19.34
CA GLN A 239 7.37 -11.02 -18.36
C GLN A 239 8.48 -9.96 -18.13
N SER A 240 9.12 -10.00 -16.96
CA SER A 240 10.13 -8.99 -16.62
C SER A 240 11.32 -9.12 -17.56
N LYS A 241 12.06 -8.02 -17.77
CA LYS A 241 13.29 -8.11 -18.57
C LYS A 241 14.26 -9.09 -17.94
N GLU A 242 14.39 -9.10 -16.61
CA GLU A 242 15.19 -10.11 -15.90
C GLU A 242 14.75 -11.53 -16.21
N PHE A 243 13.44 -11.81 -16.18
CA PHE A 243 12.90 -13.14 -16.46
C PHE A 243 13.15 -13.56 -17.91
N LEU A 244 12.84 -12.69 -18.87
CA LEU A 244 13.06 -12.95 -20.29
C LEU A 244 14.55 -13.13 -20.62
N ILE A 245 15.43 -12.39 -19.96
CA ILE A 245 16.88 -12.52 -20.13
C ILE A 245 17.38 -13.83 -19.50
N LYS A 246 16.93 -14.18 -18.29
CA LYS A 246 17.25 -15.48 -17.65
C LYS A 246 16.77 -16.68 -18.46
N GLN A 247 15.61 -16.56 -19.11
CA GLN A 247 15.01 -17.60 -19.97
C GLN A 247 15.48 -17.52 -21.44
N LYS A 248 16.43 -16.62 -21.78
CA LYS A 248 16.92 -16.38 -23.15
C LYS A 248 15.84 -16.05 -24.20
N THR A 249 14.66 -15.56 -23.77
CA THR A 249 13.53 -15.18 -24.63
C THR A 249 13.42 -13.67 -24.83
N TYR A 250 14.40 -12.88 -24.37
CA TYR A 250 14.40 -11.42 -24.53
C TYR A 250 14.67 -11.01 -25.99
N PRO A 251 13.71 -10.37 -26.69
CA PRO A 251 13.78 -10.20 -28.15
C PRO A 251 14.67 -9.03 -28.62
N LYS A 252 15.35 -8.33 -27.71
CA LYS A 252 16.15 -7.13 -28.01
C LYS A 252 17.56 -7.27 -27.48
N LEU A 253 18.52 -6.63 -28.18
CA LEU A 253 19.90 -6.54 -27.71
C LEU A 253 19.97 -5.83 -26.35
N ILE A 254 20.66 -6.47 -25.39
CA ILE A 254 20.81 -5.95 -24.02
C ILE A 254 21.83 -4.81 -24.04
N GLY A 255 21.38 -3.59 -23.76
CA GLY A 255 22.27 -2.42 -23.70
C GLY A 255 23.24 -2.47 -22.50
N LYS A 256 24.45 -1.89 -22.66
CA LYS A 256 25.54 -1.92 -21.66
C LYS A 256 25.12 -1.56 -20.23
N ARG A 257 24.23 -0.56 -20.07
CA ARG A 257 23.73 -0.11 -18.77
C ARG A 257 22.85 -1.15 -18.07
N LEU A 258 21.98 -1.83 -18.82
CA LEU A 258 21.13 -2.88 -18.29
C LEU A 258 21.95 -4.15 -18.01
N ALA A 259 22.92 -4.48 -18.86
CA ALA A 259 23.85 -5.59 -18.63
C ALA A 259 24.65 -5.42 -17.32
N LYS A 260 25.12 -4.20 -17.02
CA LYS A 260 25.85 -3.89 -15.79
C LYS A 260 24.97 -4.03 -14.53
N GLN A 261 23.70 -3.61 -14.60
CA GLN A 261 22.78 -3.78 -13.47
C GLN A 261 22.36 -5.21 -13.21
N LEU A 262 22.29 -6.01 -14.27
CA LEU A 262 21.94 -7.42 -14.19
C LEU A 262 23.16 -8.32 -13.88
N ARG A 263 24.35 -7.73 -13.72
CA ARG A 263 25.63 -8.43 -13.49
C ARG A 263 25.94 -9.51 -14.55
N ILE A 264 25.53 -9.26 -15.80
CA ILE A 264 25.72 -10.22 -16.92
C ILE A 264 27.12 -10.09 -17.55
N LEU A 265 27.83 -8.98 -17.29
CA LEU A 265 29.22 -8.80 -17.71
C LEU A 265 30.12 -8.72 -16.46
N PRO A 266 31.32 -9.30 -16.50
CA PRO A 266 32.30 -9.13 -15.42
C PRO A 266 32.65 -7.64 -15.27
N ASP A 267 32.82 -7.19 -14.03
CA ASP A 267 33.21 -5.81 -13.75
C ASP A 267 34.55 -5.52 -14.42
N SER A 268 34.55 -4.62 -15.40
CA SER A 268 35.77 -4.12 -16.02
C SER A 268 36.47 -3.21 -15.00
N THR A 269 37.37 -3.78 -14.20
CA THR A 269 38.40 -3.04 -13.48
C THR A 269 39.52 -2.69 -14.45
N ALA A 270 39.66 -1.40 -14.75
CA ALA A 270 40.91 -0.73 -15.10
C ALA A 270 40.76 0.73 -14.67
#